data_AF-A0A232EDQ9-F1
#
_entry.id   AF-A0A232EDQ9-F1
#
_cell.length_a   1.000
_cell.length_b   1.000
_cell.length_c   1.000
_cell.angle_alpha   90.00
_cell.angle_beta   90.00
_cell.angle_gamma   90.00
#
_symmetry.space_group_name_H-M   'P 1'
#
loop_
_entity.id
_entity.type
_entity.pdbx_description
1 polymer ?
#
loop_
_entity_poly.entity_id
_entity_poly.type
_entity_poly.pdbx_seq_one_letter_code
_entity_poly.pdbx_strand_id
1 'polypeptide(L)'
;MNNCILDQAGTVNSLSSKIVELEKITKNLYEQLQSVVGDARKQATVDSLNPHATNNATETASSSTRNASDASHPRTKNLGRTVREWRLKFSGDRGVSIEEFLEQVEENRRSDNIPDKELLDSMVAMFEKPTLLWYLEPSGRSPFAYARIGRAVRDYIVSLFTALSRFDQPWDLQDQVNLVIDNMLPKLKKKMKIYNGRLTNVQELVNKAQEAEDDDDGQWRPPPPVDQSMLPGTAYRNLFKAARAKLASMNAKSSSPSDADLEKRFEKFFQKKTQQSGLSCSKALGSGNNSSENNTPASGADNSPT
;
A
#
# COMPACT_ATOMS: atom_id res chain seq x y z
N MET A 1 -13.68 33.97 -34.87
CA MET A 1 -13.79 32.63 -34.21
C MET A 1 -13.06 31.53 -34.98
N ASN A 2 -12.87 31.61 -36.30
CA ASN A 2 -12.28 30.51 -37.07
C ASN A 2 -10.76 30.28 -36.85
N ASN A 3 -9.99 31.27 -36.39
CA ASN A 3 -8.54 31.12 -36.20
C ASN A 3 -8.17 30.23 -35.00
N CYS A 4 -9.02 30.15 -33.96
CA CYS A 4 -8.76 29.32 -32.78
C CYS A 4 -8.84 27.81 -33.09
N ILE A 5 -9.66 27.42 -34.08
CA ILE A 5 -9.86 26.01 -34.45
C ILE A 5 -8.66 25.48 -35.23
N LEU A 6 -8.01 26.31 -36.07
CA LEU A 6 -6.84 25.91 -36.85
C LEU A 6 -5.60 25.66 -35.97
N ASP A 7 -5.38 26.47 -34.94
CA ASP A 7 -4.25 26.30 -34.01
C ASP A 7 -4.39 25.02 -33.16
N GLN A 8 -5.61 24.63 -32.80
CA GLN A 8 -5.86 23.39 -32.08
C GLN A 8 -5.56 22.15 -32.94
N ALA A 9 -5.91 22.18 -34.24
CA ALA A 9 -5.63 21.06 -35.15
C ALA A 9 -4.13 20.80 -35.32
N GLY A 10 -3.31 21.86 -35.41
CA GLY A 10 -1.85 21.74 -35.46
C GLY A 10 -1.26 21.07 -34.21
N THR A 11 -1.78 21.44 -33.03
CA THR A 11 -1.34 20.88 -31.75
C THR A 11 -1.68 19.39 -31.64
N VAL A 12 -2.87 18.99 -32.06
CA VAL A 12 -3.31 17.58 -32.04
C VAL A 12 -2.44 16.72 -32.96
N ASN A 13 -2.12 17.20 -34.16
CA ASN A 13 -1.24 16.47 -35.08
C ASN A 13 0.19 16.33 -34.52
N SER A 14 0.71 17.38 -33.87
CA SER A 14 2.02 17.32 -33.22
C SER A 14 2.04 16.30 -32.07
N LEU A 15 0.99 16.27 -31.25
CA LEU A 15 0.86 15.29 -30.17
C LEU A 15 0.72 13.86 -30.69
N SER A 16 -0.08 13.65 -31.73
CA SER A 16 -0.24 12.34 -32.36
C SER A 16 1.10 11.81 -32.89
N SER A 17 1.90 12.65 -33.55
CA SER A 17 3.24 12.25 -34.01
C SER A 17 4.18 11.88 -32.86
N LYS A 18 4.12 12.58 -31.72
CA LYS A 18 4.93 12.27 -30.53
C LYS A 18 4.54 10.94 -29.89
N ILE A 19 3.25 10.59 -29.91
CA ILE A 19 2.76 9.30 -29.39
C ILE A 19 3.35 8.15 -30.20
N VAL A 20 3.34 8.25 -31.54
CA VAL A 20 3.89 7.21 -32.42
C VAL A 20 5.41 7.02 -32.21
N GLU A 21 6.16 8.12 -32.03
CA GLU A 21 7.58 8.07 -31.70
C GLU A 21 7.83 7.36 -30.36
N LEU A 22 7.03 7.65 -29.33
CA LEU A 22 7.15 7.00 -28.01
C LEU A 22 6.82 5.50 -28.06
N GLU A 23 5.83 5.09 -28.84
CA GLU A 23 5.51 3.67 -29.05
C GLU A 23 6.68 2.92 -29.71
N LYS A 24 7.35 3.55 -30.68
CA LYS A 24 8.53 3.00 -31.34
C LYS A 24 9.71 2.84 -30.38
N ILE A 25 9.97 3.85 -29.54
CA ILE A 25 11.04 3.79 -28.52
C ILE A 25 10.75 2.66 -27.52
N THR A 26 9.50 2.57 -27.04
CA THR A 26 9.09 1.55 -26.07
C THR A 26 9.29 0.14 -26.62
N LYS A 27 8.92 -0.08 -27.89
CA LYS A 27 9.10 -1.38 -28.56
C LYS A 27 10.59 -1.74 -28.70
N ASN A 28 11.44 -0.78 -29.05
CA ASN A 28 12.88 -1.01 -29.16
C ASN A 28 13.52 -1.38 -27.81
N LEU A 29 13.13 -0.68 -26.73
CA LEU A 29 13.62 -0.99 -25.37
C LEU A 29 13.19 -2.39 -24.92
N TYR A 30 11.97 -2.81 -25.26
CA TYR A 30 11.48 -4.16 -24.95
C TYR A 30 12.30 -5.25 -25.69
N GLU A 31 12.60 -5.04 -26.96
CA GLU A 31 13.46 -5.94 -27.76
C GLU A 31 14.89 -6.02 -27.17
N GLN A 32 15.47 -4.89 -26.75
CA GLN A 32 16.77 -4.87 -26.07
C GLN A 32 16.75 -5.66 -24.76
N LEU A 33 15.72 -5.48 -23.93
CA LEU A 33 15.59 -6.19 -22.65
C LEU A 33 15.50 -7.71 -22.86
N GLN A 34 14.71 -8.15 -23.85
CA GLN A 34 14.62 -9.57 -24.20
C GLN A 34 15.96 -10.17 -24.65
N SER A 35 16.77 -9.39 -25.39
CA SER A 35 18.13 -9.81 -25.76
C SER A 35 19.01 -10.02 -24.53
N VAL A 36 19.06 -9.04 -23.63
CA VAL A 36 19.91 -9.09 -22.42
C VAL A 36 19.52 -10.26 -21.51
N VAL A 37 18.23 -10.48 -21.30
CA VAL A 37 17.74 -11.62 -20.49
C VAL A 37 18.09 -12.96 -21.15
N GLY A 38 18.01 -13.03 -22.48
CA GLY A 38 18.41 -14.21 -23.24
C GLY A 38 19.90 -14.56 -23.06
N ASP A 39 20.77 -13.55 -23.07
CA ASP A 39 22.21 -13.74 -22.91
C ASP A 39 22.60 -14.09 -21.47
N ALA A 40 21.97 -13.46 -20.46
CA ALA A 40 22.18 -13.81 -19.06
C ALA A 40 21.81 -15.28 -18.76
N ARG A 41 20.73 -15.80 -19.38
CA ARG A 41 20.31 -17.20 -19.20
C ARG A 41 21.31 -18.19 -19.82
N LYS A 42 21.92 -17.83 -20.96
CA LYS A 42 22.97 -18.66 -21.57
C LYS A 42 24.21 -18.69 -20.68
N GLN A 43 24.59 -17.57 -20.07
CA GLN A 43 25.75 -17.49 -19.18
C GLN A 43 25.57 -18.38 -17.93
N ALA A 44 24.39 -18.33 -17.29
CA ALA A 44 24.09 -19.14 -16.11
C ALA A 44 24.10 -20.66 -16.38
N THR A 45 23.90 -21.09 -17.63
CA THR A 45 23.92 -22.51 -18.01
C THR A 45 25.35 -23.05 -18.15
N VAL A 46 26.32 -22.19 -18.48
CA VAL A 46 27.73 -22.59 -18.64
C VAL A 46 28.41 -22.79 -17.28
N ASP A 47 28.06 -22.00 -16.27
CA ASP A 47 28.65 -22.10 -14.93
C ASP A 47 28.17 -23.31 -14.12
N SER A 48 27.07 -23.96 -14.52
CA SER A 48 26.51 -25.14 -13.83
C SER A 48 27.14 -26.48 -14.23
N LEU A 49 28.06 -26.52 -15.21
CA LEU A 49 28.63 -27.77 -15.74
C LEU A 49 30.09 -28.04 -15.34
N ASN A 50 30.63 -27.36 -14.32
CA ASN A 50 31.96 -27.68 -13.79
C ASN A 50 31.92 -28.18 -12.33
N PRO A 51 31.61 -29.48 -12.10
CA PRO A 51 31.72 -30.09 -10.78
C PRO A 51 33.20 -30.36 -10.50
N HIS A 52 33.95 -29.34 -10.05
CA HIS A 52 35.31 -29.56 -9.59
C HIS A 52 35.26 -30.27 -8.22
N ALA A 53 35.50 -31.57 -8.28
CA ALA A 53 35.73 -32.44 -7.14
C ALA A 53 36.77 -31.84 -6.19
N THR A 54 36.40 -31.68 -4.92
CA THR A 54 37.38 -31.66 -3.84
C THR A 54 36.88 -32.58 -2.73
N ASN A 55 37.38 -33.81 -2.79
CA ASN A 55 37.39 -34.73 -1.67
C ASN A 55 38.21 -34.10 -0.54
N ASN A 56 37.82 -34.34 0.71
CA ASN A 56 38.71 -34.89 1.72
C ASN A 56 37.91 -35.35 2.94
N ALA A 57 37.87 -36.67 3.08
CA ALA A 57 37.51 -37.37 4.29
C ALA A 57 38.63 -37.20 5.32
N THR A 58 38.27 -37.02 6.59
CA THR A 58 39.07 -37.51 7.72
C THR A 58 38.09 -37.87 8.83
N GLU A 59 37.73 -39.14 8.88
CA GLU A 59 37.18 -39.77 10.07
C GLU A 59 38.26 -39.78 11.15
N THR A 60 37.93 -39.34 12.36
CA THR A 60 38.62 -39.79 13.57
C THR A 60 37.59 -39.90 14.68
N ALA A 61 37.38 -41.15 15.09
CA ALA A 61 36.50 -41.55 16.16
C ALA A 61 37.08 -41.24 17.55
N SER A 62 36.17 -41.26 18.53
CA SER A 62 36.39 -41.39 19.98
C SER A 62 36.76 -40.12 20.75
N SER A 63 35.86 -39.63 21.59
CA SER A 63 35.83 -40.09 22.99
C SER A 63 34.72 -39.38 23.78
N SER A 64 34.06 -40.16 24.63
CA SER A 64 33.04 -39.79 25.59
C SER A 64 33.35 -38.52 26.38
N THR A 65 32.39 -37.59 26.45
CA THR A 65 32.21 -36.75 27.64
C THR A 65 30.73 -36.39 27.80
N ARG A 66 30.11 -37.03 28.80
CA ARG A 66 28.78 -36.68 29.31
C ARG A 66 28.86 -35.29 29.92
N ASN A 67 28.43 -34.27 29.20
CA ASN A 67 28.23 -32.94 29.77
C ASN A 67 26.77 -32.52 29.59
N ALA A 68 26.18 -32.10 30.70
CA ALA A 68 24.80 -31.77 30.94
C ALA A 68 24.14 -31.01 29.78
N SER A 69 23.15 -31.65 29.18
CA SER A 69 22.14 -31.03 28.33
C SER A 69 21.21 -30.16 29.19
N ASP A 70 21.73 -29.04 29.70
CA ASP A 70 20.92 -27.89 30.03
C ASP A 70 20.70 -27.13 28.72
N ALA A 71 19.78 -27.66 27.92
CA ALA A 71 19.30 -27.03 26.70
C ALA A 71 18.55 -25.77 27.12
N SER A 72 19.30 -24.70 27.40
CA SER A 72 18.79 -23.36 27.55
C SER A 72 18.03 -23.07 26.27
N HIS A 73 16.72 -23.25 26.31
CA HIS A 73 15.85 -22.79 25.25
C HIS A 73 16.22 -21.33 25.06
N PRO A 74 16.61 -20.90 23.84
CA PRO A 74 16.95 -19.51 23.58
C PRO A 74 15.79 -18.71 24.12
N ARG A 75 16.08 -18.01 25.22
CA ARG A 75 15.09 -17.36 26.08
C ARG A 75 14.25 -16.52 25.13
N THR A 76 13.01 -16.93 24.90
CA THR A 76 12.12 -16.27 23.94
C THR A 76 12.09 -14.81 24.35
N LYS A 77 12.80 -13.97 23.60
CA LYS A 77 12.87 -12.55 23.90
C LYS A 77 11.42 -12.08 23.88
N ASN A 78 11.02 -11.32 24.89
CA ASN A 78 9.66 -10.77 24.94
C ASN A 78 9.53 -9.83 23.75
N LEU A 79 9.07 -10.34 22.62
CA LEU A 79 9.10 -9.67 21.33
C LEU A 79 8.30 -8.37 21.35
N GLY A 80 7.15 -8.40 22.02
CA GLY A 80 6.36 -7.20 22.27
C GLY A 80 7.07 -6.15 23.14
N ARG A 81 8.07 -6.51 23.95
CA ARG A 81 8.94 -5.53 24.62
C ARG A 81 9.93 -4.93 23.63
N THR A 82 10.66 -5.76 22.89
CA THR A 82 11.65 -5.31 21.88
C THR A 82 11.03 -4.36 20.87
N VAL A 83 9.88 -4.71 20.28
CA VAL A 83 9.19 -3.87 19.29
C VAL A 83 8.69 -2.54 19.90
N ARG A 84 8.34 -2.51 21.20
CA ARG A 84 7.98 -1.26 21.88
C ARG A 84 9.19 -0.38 22.17
N GLU A 85 10.37 -0.97 22.35
CA GLU A 85 11.62 -0.25 22.60
C GLU A 85 12.13 0.49 21.35
N TRP A 86 11.76 0.04 20.15
CA TRP A 86 12.04 0.76 18.90
C TRP A 86 11.35 2.12 18.81
N ARG A 87 10.30 2.35 19.62
CA ARG A 87 9.51 3.60 19.64
C ARG A 87 8.96 4.01 18.27
N LEU A 88 8.82 3.05 17.36
CA LEU A 88 8.20 3.27 16.05
C LEU A 88 6.68 3.28 16.18
N LYS A 89 6.06 4.26 15.53
CA LYS A 89 4.61 4.43 15.47
C LYS A 89 4.21 4.82 14.05
N PHE A 90 3.19 4.15 13.54
CA PHE A 90 2.60 4.45 12.24
C PHE A 90 1.11 4.74 12.38
N SER A 91 0.78 6.01 12.23
CA SER A 91 -0.58 6.57 12.25
C SER A 91 -1.28 6.51 10.90
N GLY A 92 -0.52 6.35 9.80
CA GLY A 92 -1.05 6.46 8.44
C GLY A 92 -1.43 7.90 8.03
N ASP A 93 -1.11 8.90 8.85
CA ASP A 93 -1.23 10.31 8.50
C ASP A 93 0.09 10.89 7.96
N ARG A 94 0.07 12.14 7.50
CA ARG A 94 1.11 12.78 6.67
C ARG A 94 2.47 13.01 7.37
N GLY A 95 2.72 12.43 8.54
CA GLY A 95 3.94 12.66 9.33
C GLY A 95 5.13 11.79 8.96
N VAL A 96 4.90 10.50 8.68
CA VAL A 96 5.95 9.52 8.34
C VAL A 96 5.50 8.77 7.09
N SER A 97 6.35 8.75 6.07
CA SER A 97 6.03 7.99 4.86
C SER A 97 5.96 6.49 5.17
N ILE A 98 5.10 5.75 4.47
CA ILE A 98 5.00 4.29 4.69
C ILE A 98 6.33 3.61 4.32
N GLU A 99 7.04 4.15 3.33
CA GLU A 99 8.35 3.69 2.91
C GLU A 99 9.39 3.84 4.03
N GLU A 100 9.51 5.03 4.60
CA GLU A 100 10.43 5.32 5.72
C GLU A 100 10.10 4.47 6.95
N PHE A 101 8.82 4.31 7.29
CA PHE A 101 8.41 3.44 8.38
C PHE A 101 8.85 1.98 8.13
N LEU A 102 8.60 1.45 6.93
CA LEU A 102 8.97 0.07 6.60
C LEU A 102 10.50 -0.14 6.55
N GLU A 103 11.24 0.84 6.04
CA GLU A 103 12.71 0.83 6.04
C GLU A 103 13.25 0.74 7.48
N GLN A 104 12.69 1.54 8.39
CA GLN A 104 13.13 1.58 9.78
C GLN A 104 12.70 0.32 10.57
N VAL A 105 11.54 -0.25 10.24
CA VAL A 105 11.13 -1.57 10.79
C VAL A 105 12.10 -2.66 10.33
N GLU A 106 12.50 -2.65 9.05
CA GLU A 106 13.40 -3.64 8.48
C GLU A 106 14.82 -3.52 9.04
N GLU A 107 15.34 -2.31 9.20
CA GLU A 107 16.63 -2.04 9.84
C GLU A 107 16.68 -2.57 11.28
N ASN A 108 15.62 -2.31 12.06
CA ASN A 108 15.51 -2.80 13.43
C ASN A 108 15.35 -4.32 13.50
N ARG A 109 14.56 -4.92 12.58
CA ARG A 109 14.39 -6.38 12.48
C ARG A 109 15.74 -7.08 12.27
N ARG A 110 16.55 -6.59 11.33
CA ARG A 110 17.90 -7.13 11.06
C ARG A 110 18.82 -6.97 12.26
N SER A 111 18.77 -5.82 12.93
CA SER A 111 19.59 -5.54 14.11
C SER A 111 19.31 -6.50 15.27
N ASP A 112 18.02 -6.81 15.52
CA ASP A 112 17.61 -7.69 16.62
C ASP A 112 17.54 -9.18 16.25
N ASN A 113 17.79 -9.53 14.97
CA ASN A 113 17.67 -10.88 14.41
C ASN A 113 16.28 -11.51 14.63
N ILE A 114 15.22 -10.74 14.36
CA ILE A 114 13.84 -11.19 14.51
C ILE A 114 13.36 -11.84 13.21
N PRO A 115 12.81 -13.07 13.23
CA PRO A 115 12.27 -13.69 12.03
C PRO A 115 10.94 -13.03 11.62
N ASP A 116 10.66 -13.00 10.31
CA ASP A 116 9.52 -12.24 9.74
C ASP A 116 8.16 -12.61 10.34
N LYS A 117 7.93 -13.91 10.58
CA LYS A 117 6.70 -14.41 11.20
C LYS A 117 6.44 -13.75 12.57
N GLU A 118 7.49 -13.58 13.35
CA GLU A 118 7.43 -13.03 14.70
C GLU A 118 7.23 -11.52 14.63
N LEU A 119 7.95 -10.86 13.71
CA LEU A 119 7.75 -9.44 13.45
C LEU A 119 6.30 -9.14 13.11
N LEU A 120 5.69 -9.88 12.17
CA LEU A 120 4.30 -9.69 11.74
C LEU A 120 3.31 -9.78 12.91
N ASP A 121 3.47 -10.78 13.79
CA ASP A 121 2.64 -10.93 15.00
C ASP A 121 2.76 -9.71 15.95
N SER A 122 3.90 -9.03 15.93
CA SER A 122 4.19 -7.87 16.79
C SER A 122 3.94 -6.51 16.13
N MET A 123 3.74 -6.45 14.81
CA MET A 123 3.52 -5.19 14.08
C MET A 123 2.30 -4.42 14.58
N VAL A 124 1.31 -5.12 15.13
CA VAL A 124 0.11 -4.53 15.73
C VAL A 124 0.44 -3.47 16.79
N ALA A 125 1.51 -3.67 17.56
CA ALA A 125 1.93 -2.73 18.59
C ALA A 125 2.53 -1.42 18.03
N MET A 126 2.92 -1.42 16.76
CA MET A 126 3.49 -0.26 16.06
C MET A 126 2.43 0.60 15.38
N PHE A 127 1.20 0.11 15.22
CA PHE A 127 0.13 0.89 14.60
C PHE A 127 -0.59 1.80 15.61
N GLU A 128 -0.82 3.05 15.22
CA GLU A 128 -1.71 3.98 15.92
C GLU A 128 -3.09 4.02 15.26
N LYS A 129 -4.09 4.59 15.94
CA LYS A 129 -5.41 4.82 15.32
C LYS A 129 -5.24 5.99 14.32
N PRO A 130 -5.68 5.89 13.05
CA PRO A 130 -6.62 4.94 12.46
C PRO A 130 -6.04 3.63 11.89
N THR A 131 -4.74 3.52 11.64
CA THR A 131 -4.12 2.31 11.03
C THR A 131 -4.37 1.04 11.84
N LEU A 132 -4.32 1.12 13.17
CA LEU A 132 -4.61 -0.02 14.04
C LEU A 132 -6.06 -0.53 13.85
N LEU A 133 -7.01 0.38 13.63
CA LEU A 133 -8.39 -0.01 13.33
C LEU A 133 -8.46 -0.70 11.97
N TRP A 134 -7.73 -0.20 10.97
CA TRP A 134 -7.65 -0.84 9.65
C TRP A 134 -7.06 -2.26 9.73
N TYR A 135 -6.03 -2.47 10.56
CA TYR A 135 -5.41 -3.77 10.75
C TYR A 135 -6.28 -4.75 11.57
N LEU A 136 -6.89 -4.28 12.66
CA LEU A 136 -7.68 -5.10 13.57
C LEU A 136 -9.10 -5.35 13.08
N GLU A 137 -9.66 -4.51 12.22
CA GLU A 137 -11.02 -4.66 11.74
C GLU A 137 -11.09 -5.89 10.82
N PRO A 138 -11.65 -7.02 11.28
CA PRO A 138 -11.69 -8.24 10.50
C PRO A 138 -12.78 -8.04 9.44
N SER A 139 -12.40 -7.47 8.29
CA SER A 139 -12.99 -7.52 6.95
C SER A 139 -14.51 -7.75 6.77
N GLY A 140 -15.37 -7.45 7.74
CA GLY A 140 -16.73 -8.01 7.75
C GLY A 140 -17.78 -7.40 8.68
N ARG A 141 -17.54 -6.29 9.39
CA ARG A 141 -18.60 -5.67 10.22
C ARG A 141 -18.91 -4.20 10.01
N SER A 142 -18.11 -3.46 9.24
CA SER A 142 -18.48 -2.11 8.80
C SER A 142 -18.70 -2.09 7.29
N PRO A 143 -19.96 -2.05 6.83
CA PRO A 143 -20.29 -1.72 5.44
C PRO A 143 -19.81 -0.32 5.02
N PHE A 144 -19.35 0.51 5.97
CA PHE A 144 -19.09 1.93 5.77
C PHE A 144 -17.60 2.33 5.85
N ALA A 145 -16.69 1.44 6.29
CA ALA A 145 -15.26 1.74 6.32
C ALA A 145 -14.59 1.56 4.95
N TYR A 146 -14.98 0.54 4.19
CA TYR A 146 -14.49 0.31 2.82
C TYR A 146 -15.12 1.25 1.79
N ALA A 147 -16.36 1.69 2.01
CA ALA A 147 -17.08 2.59 1.10
C ALA A 147 -16.51 4.03 1.07
N ARG A 148 -15.59 4.40 1.97
CA ARG A 148 -15.05 5.76 2.08
C ARG A 148 -13.59 5.90 1.63
N ILE A 149 -12.87 4.80 1.50
CA ILE A 149 -11.59 4.74 0.82
C ILE A 149 -11.76 3.70 -0.29
N GLY A 150 -12.54 4.05 -1.31
CA GLY A 150 -12.73 3.22 -2.50
C GLY A 150 -11.44 3.10 -3.31
N ARG A 151 -10.42 2.48 -2.73
CA ARG A 151 -9.31 1.96 -3.52
C ARG A 151 -9.91 0.81 -4.30
N ALA A 152 -9.92 0.96 -5.62
CA ALA A 152 -10.35 -0.09 -6.53
C ALA A 152 -9.65 -1.39 -6.15
N VAL A 153 -10.31 -2.54 -6.30
CA VAL A 153 -9.73 -3.86 -6.03
C VAL A 153 -8.35 -4.04 -6.69
N ARG A 154 -8.17 -3.40 -7.86
CA ARG A 154 -6.90 -3.27 -8.57
C ARG A 154 -5.77 -2.71 -7.70
N ASP A 155 -5.98 -1.59 -7.03
CA ASP A 155 -4.94 -0.90 -6.23
C ASP A 155 -4.53 -1.75 -5.03
N TYR A 156 -5.50 -2.43 -4.41
CA TYR A 156 -5.24 -3.38 -3.33
C TYR A 156 -4.34 -4.53 -3.81
N ILE A 157 -4.70 -5.18 -4.93
CA ILE A 157 -3.93 -6.29 -5.50
C ILE A 157 -2.50 -5.83 -5.84
N VAL A 158 -2.36 -4.71 -6.54
CA VAL A 158 -1.03 -4.17 -6.92
C VAL A 158 -0.20 -3.85 -5.68
N SER A 159 -0.80 -3.27 -4.64
CA SER A 159 -0.10 -2.96 -3.38
C SER A 159 0.37 -4.23 -2.68
N LEU A 160 -0.45 -5.29 -2.66
CA LEU A 160 -0.10 -6.55 -2.04
C LEU A 160 1.04 -7.27 -2.80
N PHE A 161 0.98 -7.32 -4.13
CA PHE A 161 2.10 -7.84 -4.94
C PHE A 161 3.38 -7.02 -4.76
N THR A 162 3.26 -5.69 -4.66
CA THR A 162 4.40 -4.82 -4.37
C THR A 162 5.02 -5.16 -3.02
N ALA A 163 4.21 -5.39 -1.98
CA ALA A 163 4.71 -5.84 -0.68
C ALA A 163 5.36 -7.23 -0.76
N LEU A 164 4.74 -8.19 -1.45
CA LEU A 164 5.27 -9.54 -1.62
C LEU A 164 6.61 -9.55 -2.36
N SER A 165 6.81 -8.63 -3.31
CA SER A 165 8.08 -8.50 -4.05
C SER A 165 9.28 -8.06 -3.19
N ARG A 166 9.04 -7.56 -1.98
CA ARG A 166 10.10 -7.14 -1.04
C ARG A 166 10.64 -8.27 -0.17
N PHE A 167 9.97 -9.42 -0.12
CA PHE A 167 10.46 -10.55 0.65
C PHE A 167 11.59 -11.25 -0.13
N ASP A 168 12.67 -11.61 0.58
CA ASP A 168 13.85 -12.25 -0.02
C ASP A 168 13.54 -13.64 -0.59
N GLN A 169 12.45 -14.28 -0.13
CA GLN A 169 12.06 -15.60 -0.57
C GLN A 169 11.31 -15.51 -1.92
N PRO A 170 11.75 -16.23 -2.97
CA PRO A 170 10.99 -16.31 -4.21
C PRO A 170 9.72 -17.13 -3.93
N TRP A 171 8.58 -16.45 -3.88
CA TRP A 171 7.28 -17.10 -3.82
C TRP A 171 6.89 -17.59 -5.21
N ASP A 172 6.36 -18.81 -5.29
CA ASP A 172 5.72 -19.27 -6.52
C ASP A 172 4.55 -18.36 -6.87
N LEU A 173 4.38 -18.06 -8.16
CA LEU A 173 3.35 -17.12 -8.59
C LEU A 173 1.95 -17.60 -8.21
N GLN A 174 1.70 -18.91 -8.23
CA GLN A 174 0.41 -19.47 -7.82
C GLN A 174 0.17 -19.26 -6.33
N ASP A 175 1.20 -19.43 -5.49
CA ASP A 175 1.10 -19.21 -4.05
C ASP A 175 0.88 -17.72 -3.74
N GLN A 176 1.52 -16.80 -4.46
CA GLN A 176 1.25 -15.36 -4.33
C GLN A 176 -0.20 -15.04 -4.67
N VAL A 177 -0.72 -15.58 -5.78
CA VAL A 177 -2.12 -15.40 -6.19
C VAL A 177 -3.09 -15.97 -5.14
N ASN A 178 -2.81 -17.17 -4.62
CA ASN A 178 -3.63 -17.82 -3.61
C ASN A 178 -3.65 -16.98 -2.32
N LEU A 179 -2.49 -16.48 -1.90
CA LEU A 179 -2.34 -15.60 -0.75
C LEU A 179 -3.15 -14.31 -0.93
N VAL A 180 -3.09 -13.68 -2.11
CA VAL A 180 -3.87 -12.47 -2.41
C VAL A 180 -5.37 -12.77 -2.32
N ILE A 181 -5.85 -13.84 -2.97
CA ILE A 181 -7.26 -14.26 -2.91
C ILE A 181 -7.71 -14.54 -1.47
N ASP A 182 -6.84 -15.16 -0.67
CA ASP A 182 -7.16 -15.49 0.71
C ASP A 182 -7.28 -14.26 1.61
N ASN A 183 -6.58 -13.18 1.28
CA ASN A 183 -6.63 -11.90 1.98
C ASN A 183 -7.69 -10.92 1.44
N MET A 184 -8.42 -11.26 0.37
CA MET A 184 -9.54 -10.44 -0.13
C MET A 184 -10.75 -10.40 0.81
N LEU A 185 -11.59 -9.38 0.66
CA LEU A 185 -12.88 -9.27 1.36
C LEU A 185 -13.72 -10.55 1.19
N PRO A 186 -14.45 -11.04 2.23
CA PRO A 186 -15.19 -12.30 2.17
C PRO A 186 -16.14 -12.43 0.98
N LYS A 187 -16.80 -11.33 0.59
CA LYS A 187 -17.68 -11.27 -0.58
C LYS A 187 -16.93 -11.57 -1.87
N LEU A 188 -15.84 -10.84 -2.10
CA LEU A 188 -15.00 -10.98 -3.29
C LEU A 188 -14.26 -12.32 -3.30
N LYS A 189 -13.71 -12.73 -2.15
CA LYS A 189 -13.06 -14.05 -1.96
C LYS A 189 -13.98 -15.19 -2.39
N LYS A 190 -15.27 -15.15 -2.06
CA LYS A 190 -16.24 -16.18 -2.49
C LYS A 190 -16.35 -16.25 -4.02
N LYS A 191 -16.39 -15.11 -4.72
CA LYS A 191 -16.43 -15.03 -6.19
C LYS A 191 -15.10 -15.47 -6.81
N MET A 192 -13.98 -15.06 -6.20
CA MET A 192 -12.63 -15.32 -6.71
C MET A 192 -12.15 -16.75 -6.49
N LYS A 193 -12.66 -17.46 -5.49
CA LYS A 193 -12.33 -18.88 -5.24
C LYS A 193 -12.60 -19.80 -6.42
N ILE A 194 -13.50 -19.43 -7.34
CA ILE A 194 -13.81 -20.21 -8.55
C ILE A 194 -12.60 -20.25 -9.51
N TYR A 195 -11.74 -19.23 -9.44
CA TYR A 195 -10.55 -19.09 -10.27
C TYR A 195 -9.27 -19.61 -9.59
N ASN A 196 -9.38 -20.17 -8.37
CA ASN A 196 -8.23 -20.68 -7.63
C ASN A 196 -7.53 -21.80 -8.43
N GLY A 197 -6.21 -21.70 -8.60
CA GLY A 197 -5.41 -22.61 -9.44
C GLY A 197 -5.58 -22.47 -10.96
N ARG A 198 -6.39 -21.52 -11.45
CA ARG A 198 -6.56 -21.26 -12.90
C ARG A 198 -5.86 -19.99 -13.37
N LEU A 199 -5.69 -19.03 -12.46
CA LEU A 199 -5.09 -17.73 -12.77
C LEU A 199 -3.58 -17.88 -12.86
N THR A 200 -3.04 -17.70 -14.06
CA THR A 200 -1.59 -17.81 -14.31
C THR A 200 -0.90 -16.45 -14.32
N ASN A 201 -1.67 -15.37 -14.28
CA ASN A 201 -1.15 -14.00 -14.44
C ASN A 201 -1.83 -13.03 -13.46
N VAL A 202 -1.03 -12.12 -12.90
CA VAL A 202 -1.49 -11.03 -12.02
C VAL A 202 -2.55 -10.15 -12.70
N GLN A 203 -2.39 -9.85 -14.00
CA GLN A 203 -3.35 -9.05 -14.75
C GLN A 203 -4.70 -9.78 -14.91
N GLU A 204 -4.67 -11.10 -15.07
CA GLU A 204 -5.89 -11.92 -15.14
C GLU A 204 -6.63 -11.88 -13.79
N LEU A 205 -5.88 -12.01 -12.68
CA LEU A 205 -6.41 -11.85 -11.33
C LEU A 205 -7.07 -10.48 -11.14
N VAL A 206 -6.40 -9.39 -11.53
CA VAL A 206 -6.93 -8.02 -11.44
C VAL A 206 -8.23 -7.88 -12.24
N ASN A 207 -8.23 -8.34 -13.50
CA ASN A 207 -9.40 -8.24 -14.37
C ASN A 207 -10.60 -9.01 -13.78
N LYS A 208 -10.36 -10.24 -13.28
CA LYS A 208 -11.40 -11.08 -12.67
C LYS A 208 -11.90 -10.54 -11.34
N ALA A 209 -11.01 -9.95 -10.55
CA ALA A 209 -11.39 -9.31 -9.30
C ALA A 209 -12.24 -8.06 -9.55
N GLN A 210 -11.91 -7.27 -10.58
CA GLN A 210 -12.71 -6.11 -11.00
C GLN A 210 -14.10 -6.54 -11.52
N GLU A 211 -14.15 -7.54 -12.39
CA GLU A 211 -15.41 -8.12 -12.89
C GLU A 211 -16.30 -8.59 -11.74
N ALA A 212 -15.71 -9.23 -10.72
CA ALA A 212 -16.43 -9.71 -9.54
C ALA A 212 -16.88 -8.59 -8.59
N GLU A 213 -16.18 -7.45 -8.57
CA GLU A 213 -16.56 -6.22 -7.86
C GLU A 213 -17.78 -5.56 -8.52
N ASP A 214 -17.73 -5.37 -9.85
CA ASP A 214 -18.79 -4.74 -10.63
C ASP A 214 -20.10 -5.56 -10.64
N ASP A 215 -20.00 -6.89 -10.51
CA ASP A 215 -21.15 -7.80 -10.47
C ASP A 215 -22.01 -7.66 -9.18
N ASP A 216 -21.52 -7.02 -8.10
CA ASP A 216 -22.36 -6.78 -6.89
C ASP A 216 -23.48 -5.74 -7.16
N ASP A 217 -23.32 -4.90 -8.19
CA ASP A 217 -24.34 -3.91 -8.61
C ASP A 217 -25.32 -4.47 -9.66
N GLY A 218 -24.93 -5.56 -10.36
CA GLY A 218 -25.61 -6.07 -11.55
C GLY A 218 -26.97 -6.76 -11.31
N GLN A 219 -27.30 -7.08 -10.06
CA GLN A 219 -28.55 -7.76 -9.74
C GLN A 219 -29.68 -6.84 -9.27
N TRP A 220 -29.41 -5.55 -9.10
CA TRP A 220 -30.47 -4.59 -8.88
C TRP A 220 -31.16 -4.28 -10.22
N ARG A 221 -32.21 -5.04 -10.53
CA ARG A 221 -33.19 -4.59 -11.52
C ARG A 221 -34.15 -3.62 -10.81
N PRO A 222 -34.32 -2.38 -11.31
CA PRO A 222 -35.39 -1.54 -10.80
C PRO A 222 -36.72 -2.32 -10.93
N PRO A 223 -37.62 -2.23 -9.94
CA PRO A 223 -38.88 -2.95 -10.00
C PRO A 223 -39.60 -2.61 -11.31
N PRO A 224 -40.16 -3.63 -12.00
CA PRO A 224 -40.80 -3.44 -13.31
C PRO A 224 -41.91 -2.39 -13.20
N PRO A 225 -42.04 -1.44 -14.16
CA PRO A 225 -43.01 -0.34 -14.11
C PRO A 225 -44.38 -0.76 -13.61
N VAL A 226 -45.12 0.17 -12.97
CA VAL A 226 -46.42 -0.13 -12.34
C VAL A 226 -47.39 -0.87 -13.27
N ASP A 227 -47.39 -0.53 -14.57
CA ASP A 227 -48.25 -1.14 -15.60
C ASP A 227 -47.83 -2.57 -15.99
N GLN A 228 -46.59 -2.96 -15.69
CA GLN A 228 -46.01 -4.29 -15.92
C GLN A 228 -45.94 -5.14 -14.65
N SER A 229 -46.23 -4.55 -13.48
CA SER A 229 -46.25 -5.26 -12.21
C SER A 229 -47.53 -6.09 -12.09
N MET A 230 -47.44 -7.39 -11.78
CA MET A 230 -48.62 -8.22 -11.52
C MET A 230 -49.36 -7.85 -10.23
N LEU A 231 -48.67 -7.16 -9.31
CA LEU A 231 -49.21 -6.77 -8.00
C LEU A 231 -48.81 -5.32 -7.68
N PRO A 232 -49.26 -4.33 -8.47
CA PRO A 232 -48.82 -2.95 -8.33
C PRO A 232 -49.20 -2.38 -6.97
N GLY A 233 -50.38 -2.76 -6.45
CA GLY A 233 -50.88 -2.36 -5.14
C GLY A 233 -50.14 -2.96 -3.93
N THR A 234 -49.17 -3.86 -4.13
CA THR A 234 -48.28 -4.40 -3.09
C THR A 234 -46.84 -3.96 -3.32
N ALA A 235 -46.36 -4.04 -4.58
CA ALA A 235 -44.99 -3.67 -4.97
C ALA A 235 -44.72 -2.16 -4.86
N TYR A 236 -45.75 -1.32 -5.03
CA TYR A 236 -45.65 0.15 -4.99
C TYR A 236 -46.47 0.76 -3.85
N ARG A 237 -46.67 0.03 -2.72
CA ARG A 237 -47.49 0.54 -1.62
C ARG A 237 -46.98 1.88 -1.09
N ASN A 238 -47.80 2.90 -1.33
CA ASN A 238 -47.89 4.16 -0.60
C ASN A 238 -46.78 5.22 -0.78
N LEU A 239 -46.17 5.35 -1.96
CA LEU A 239 -45.49 6.63 -2.28
C LEU A 239 -46.48 7.79 -2.46
N PHE A 240 -47.73 7.50 -2.86
CA PHE A 240 -48.74 8.54 -3.11
C PHE A 240 -49.47 9.05 -1.85
N LYS A 241 -49.39 8.35 -0.72
CA LYS A 241 -49.98 8.84 0.55
C LYS A 241 -49.05 9.77 1.34
N ALA A 242 -47.73 9.67 1.13
CA ALA A 242 -46.76 10.61 1.72
C ALA A 242 -46.68 11.95 0.96
N ALA A 243 -46.95 11.95 -0.35
CA ALA A 243 -46.94 13.18 -1.17
C ALA A 243 -48.07 14.16 -0.81
N ARG A 244 -49.25 13.64 -0.42
CA ARG A 244 -50.38 14.51 -0.03
C ARG A 244 -50.23 15.14 1.36
N ALA A 245 -49.43 14.54 2.25
CA ALA A 245 -49.09 15.14 3.56
C ALA A 245 -47.99 16.21 3.44
N LYS A 246 -47.09 16.11 2.45
CA LYS A 246 -46.04 17.13 2.23
C LYS A 246 -46.54 18.42 1.57
N LEU A 247 -47.65 18.39 0.83
CA LEU A 247 -48.21 19.60 0.23
C LEU A 247 -48.92 20.52 1.25
N ALA A 248 -49.27 20.01 2.43
CA ALA A 248 -49.81 20.82 3.54
C ALA A 248 -48.73 21.41 4.47
N SER A 249 -47.47 20.93 4.40
CA SER A 249 -46.37 21.34 5.29
C SER A 249 -45.33 22.27 4.65
N MET A 250 -45.47 22.61 3.36
CA MET A 250 -44.51 23.46 2.65
C MET A 250 -44.86 24.96 2.68
N ASN A 251 -45.87 25.38 3.46
CA ASN A 251 -46.16 26.82 3.65
C ASN A 251 -45.48 27.43 4.91
N ALA A 252 -44.58 26.69 5.56
CA ALA A 252 -43.71 27.25 6.58
C ALA A 252 -42.31 27.48 5.98
N LYS A 253 -42.01 28.75 5.68
CA LYS A 253 -40.72 29.33 5.28
C LYS A 253 -39.50 28.47 5.68
N SER A 254 -39.02 27.62 4.78
CA SER A 254 -37.64 27.14 4.80
C SER A 254 -36.86 27.94 3.78
N SER A 255 -36.30 29.08 4.21
CA SER A 255 -35.23 29.72 3.45
C SER A 255 -34.04 28.78 3.48
N SER A 256 -33.80 28.10 2.36
CA SER A 256 -32.53 27.42 2.11
C SER A 256 -31.40 28.42 2.31
N PRO A 257 -30.36 28.07 3.09
CA PRO A 257 -29.19 28.94 3.24
C PRO A 257 -28.61 29.20 1.86
N SER A 258 -28.36 30.47 1.56
CA SER A 258 -27.73 30.86 0.30
C SER A 258 -26.31 30.30 0.23
N ASP A 259 -25.77 30.13 -0.97
CA ASP A 259 -24.37 29.70 -1.13
C ASP A 259 -23.40 30.60 -0.35
N ALA A 260 -23.70 31.91 -0.25
CA ALA A 260 -22.94 32.86 0.54
C ALA A 260 -22.96 32.55 2.06
N ASP A 261 -24.05 31.98 2.58
CA ASP A 261 -24.14 31.55 3.99
C ASP A 261 -23.33 30.28 4.24
N LEU A 262 -23.27 29.37 3.26
CA LEU A 262 -22.44 28.16 3.34
C LEU A 262 -20.96 28.51 3.28
N GLU A 263 -20.56 29.43 2.41
CA GLU A 263 -19.18 29.88 2.25
C GLU A 263 -18.67 30.59 3.52
N LYS A 264 -19.49 31.47 4.14
CA LYS A 264 -19.18 32.05 5.46
C LYS A 264 -19.02 30.99 6.55
N ARG A 265 -19.77 29.89 6.47
CA ARG A 265 -19.71 28.82 7.47
C ARG A 265 -18.45 27.97 7.33
N PHE A 266 -17.97 27.76 6.11
CA PHE A 266 -16.68 27.12 5.85
C PHE A 266 -15.51 28.00 6.29
N GLU A 267 -15.53 29.29 5.99
CA GLU A 267 -14.45 30.21 6.39
C GLU A 267 -14.31 30.30 7.92
N LYS A 268 -15.45 30.32 8.63
CA LYS A 268 -15.50 30.31 10.10
C LYS A 268 -14.97 28.99 10.70
N PHE A 269 -15.06 27.88 9.95
CA PHE A 269 -14.52 26.59 10.38
C PHE A 269 -12.99 26.57 10.33
N PHE A 270 -12.39 27.14 9.27
CA PHE A 270 -10.94 27.21 9.13
C PHE A 270 -10.30 28.19 10.12
N GLN A 271 -10.88 29.36 10.34
CA GLN A 271 -10.37 30.33 11.33
C GLN A 271 -10.43 29.79 12.76
N LYS A 272 -11.43 28.98 13.11
CA LYS A 272 -11.54 28.37 14.44
C LYS A 272 -10.46 27.33 14.72
N LYS A 273 -9.93 26.68 13.67
CA LYS A 273 -8.88 25.66 13.82
C LYS A 273 -7.50 26.29 14.04
N THR A 274 -7.25 27.48 13.49
CA THR A 274 -5.97 28.20 13.66
C THR A 274 -5.79 28.82 15.05
N GLN A 275 -6.88 29.12 15.78
CA GLN A 275 -6.78 29.64 17.15
C GLN A 275 -6.61 28.56 18.23
N GLN A 276 -6.86 27.28 17.91
CA GLN A 276 -6.70 26.17 18.87
C GLN A 276 -5.31 25.50 18.85
N SER A 277 -4.48 25.78 17.84
CA SER A 277 -3.09 25.31 17.81
C SER A 277 -2.09 26.26 18.46
N GLY A 278 -2.55 27.37 19.05
CA GLY A 278 -1.73 28.31 19.82
C GLY A 278 -1.48 27.83 21.26
N LEU A 279 -0.96 26.62 21.45
CA LEU A 279 -0.39 26.22 22.73
C LEU A 279 1.08 26.65 22.77
N SER A 280 1.25 27.80 23.41
CA SER A 280 2.44 28.30 24.10
C SER A 280 3.52 27.25 24.38
N CYS A 281 4.54 27.17 23.53
CA CYS A 281 5.84 26.62 23.91
C CYS A 281 6.71 27.77 24.42
N SER A 282 6.67 28.01 25.72
CA SER A 282 7.55 28.95 26.40
C SER A 282 8.62 28.19 27.18
N LYS A 283 9.88 28.47 26.81
CA LYS A 283 11.12 28.42 27.61
C LYS A 283 11.54 27.07 28.19
N ALA A 284 12.67 26.56 27.68
CA ALA A 284 13.97 26.63 28.35
C ALA A 284 14.85 25.46 27.91
N LEU A 285 15.92 25.76 27.16
CA LEU A 285 17.21 25.07 27.26
C LEU A 285 18.18 25.84 26.38
N GLY A 286 19.01 26.64 27.04
CA GLY A 286 20.18 27.24 26.42
C GLY A 286 21.19 26.15 26.09
N SER A 287 21.84 26.27 24.94
CA SER A 287 23.14 25.65 24.71
C SER A 287 23.76 26.23 23.45
N GLY A 288 25.01 26.64 23.58
CA GLY A 288 25.95 26.72 22.46
C GLY A 288 26.02 28.07 21.77
N ASN A 289 27.00 28.87 22.19
CA ASN A 289 27.86 29.62 21.28
C ASN A 289 29.07 30.08 22.08
N ASN A 290 30.17 29.32 22.00
CA ASN A 290 31.51 29.87 22.19
C ASN A 290 32.39 29.23 21.11
N SER A 291 32.76 30.09 20.17
CA SER A 291 33.76 29.90 19.14
C SER A 291 35.13 29.57 19.74
N SER A 292 35.72 28.46 19.34
CA SER A 292 37.16 28.25 19.49
C SER A 292 37.81 28.53 18.13
N GLU A 293 38.44 29.70 18.04
CA GLU A 293 39.46 30.00 17.04
C GLU A 293 40.62 29.02 17.23
N ASN A 294 40.88 28.18 16.23
CA ASN A 294 42.16 27.49 16.11
C ASN A 294 42.85 27.99 14.84
N ASN A 295 43.88 28.80 15.09
CA ASN A 295 44.82 29.32 14.12
C ASN A 295 45.96 28.30 13.88
N THR A 296 46.13 27.90 12.60
CA THR A 296 47.42 27.69 11.86
C THR A 296 48.33 26.50 12.34
N PRO A 297 49.22 25.87 11.53
CA PRO A 297 49.74 26.33 10.25
C PRO A 297 49.93 25.32 9.08
N ALA A 298 49.91 25.93 7.89
CA ALA A 298 50.82 25.77 6.75
C ALA A 298 51.58 24.44 6.54
N SER A 299 51.17 23.80 5.44
CA SER A 299 52.00 23.22 4.39
C SER A 299 53.46 23.72 4.37
N GLY A 300 54.40 22.76 4.40
CA GLY A 300 55.81 22.94 4.07
C GLY A 300 56.35 21.64 3.47
N ALA A 301 56.69 21.72 2.19
CA ALA A 301 57.17 20.63 1.33
C ALA A 301 58.62 20.22 1.61
N ASP A 302 58.97 19.07 1.02
CA ASP A 302 60.28 18.62 0.53
C ASP A 302 61.48 18.65 1.48
N ASN A 303 62.12 17.47 1.62
CA ASN A 303 63.53 17.25 1.27
C ASN A 303 63.94 15.82 1.65
N SER A 304 64.22 14.98 0.65
CA SER A 304 65.06 13.79 0.81
C SER A 304 66.12 13.79 -0.30
N PRO A 305 67.41 13.78 0.07
CA PRO A 305 68.44 13.21 -0.77
C PRO A 305 69.03 11.94 -0.15
N THR A 306 69.58 11.11 -1.05
CA THR A 306 70.46 9.94 -0.88
C THR A 306 69.88 8.64 -0.34
#